data_AF-Q97HQ6-F1
#
_entry.id   AF-Q97HQ6-F1
#
_cell.length_a   1.000
_cell.length_b   1.000
_cell.length_c   1.000
_cell.angle_alpha   90.00
_cell.angle_beta   90.00
_cell.angle_gamma   90.00
#
_symmetry.space_group_name_H-M   'P 1'
#
loop_
_entity.id
_entity.type
_entity.pdbx_description
1 polymer ?
#
loop_
_entity_poly.entity_id
_entity_poly.type
_entity_poly.pdbx_seq_one_letter_code
_entity_poly.pdbx_strand_id
1 'polypeptide(L)' 'MTSFYPLEKLRKIKGLESVKYIDPYAGGKGNSIRYLSVAPRTNDMKVKGIENLFCCGEKSGLFVGHTDA' A
#
# COMPACT_ATOMS: atom_id res chain seq x y z
N MET A 1 1.62 7.02 8.78
CA MET A 1 1.76 5.55 8.70
C MET A 1 3.25 5.26 8.65
N THR A 2 3.79 4.56 9.63
CA THR A 2 5.24 4.27 9.69
C THR A 2 5.49 3.01 8.87
N SER A 3 6.42 3.08 7.91
CA SER A 3 6.71 1.97 6.97
C SER A 3 7.45 0.80 7.60
N PHE A 4 7.66 0.86 8.92
CA PHE A 4 8.38 -0.13 9.68
C PHE A 4 7.91 -0.13 11.13
N TYR A 5 8.14 -1.25 11.80
CA TYR A 5 7.83 -1.40 13.22
C TYR A 5 9.08 -1.04 14.06
N PRO A 6 8.95 -0.36 15.21
CA PRO A 6 10.12 0.03 16.00
C PRO A 6 10.98 -1.17 16.39
N LEU A 7 12.28 -1.15 16.05
CA LEU A 7 13.21 -2.25 16.35
C LEU A 7 13.27 -2.57 17.85
N GLU A 8 13.24 -1.55 18.71
CA GLU A 8 13.24 -1.75 20.16
C GLU A 8 12.01 -2.51 20.67
N LYS A 9 10.87 -2.39 19.97
CA LYS A 9 9.67 -3.16 20.32
C LYS A 9 9.76 -4.59 19.78
N LEU A 10 10.27 -4.78 18.55
CA LEU A 10 10.50 -6.11 17.95
C LEU A 10 11.46 -6.97 18.80
N ARG A 11 12.54 -6.36 19.29
CA ARG A 11 13.57 -7.05 20.09
C ARG A 11 13.10 -7.48 21.49
N LYS A 12 11.88 -7.12 21.89
CA LYS A 12 11.25 -7.65 23.12
C LYS A 12 10.59 -9.02 22.91
N ILE A 13 10.41 -9.45 21.66
CA ILE A 13 9.84 -10.76 21.32
C ILE A 13 10.94 -11.81 21.41
N LYS A 14 10.67 -12.91 22.13
CA LYS A 14 11.61 -14.03 22.29
C LYS A 14 12.05 -14.56 20.92
N GLY A 15 13.36 -14.63 20.71
CA GLY A 15 13.98 -15.08 19.46
C GLY A 15 14.22 -13.98 18.42
N LEU A 16 13.83 -12.73 18.72
CA LEU A 16 14.05 -11.57 17.84
C LEU A 16 15.00 -10.51 18.45
N GLU A 17 15.77 -10.83 19.49
CA GLU A 17 16.57 -9.89 20.28
C GLU A 17 17.62 -9.15 19.45
N SER A 18 18.13 -9.77 18.39
CA SER A 18 19.18 -9.24 17.51
C SER A 18 18.72 -8.92 16.09
N VAL A 19 17.41 -8.85 15.83
CA VAL A 19 16.90 -8.61 14.47
C VAL A 19 17.27 -7.22 13.96
N LYS A 20 17.35 -7.12 12.63
CA LYS A 20 17.58 -5.88 11.89
C LYS A 20 16.76 -5.90 10.61
N TYR A 21 16.35 -4.73 10.15
CA TYR A 21 15.82 -4.57 8.81
C TYR A 21 16.97 -4.66 7.80
N ILE A 22 16.86 -5.58 6.84
CA ILE A 22 17.88 -5.80 5.81
C ILE A 22 17.62 -4.89 4.60
N ASP A 23 16.34 -4.68 4.27
CA ASP A 23 15.95 -3.75 3.22
C ASP A 23 16.11 -2.30 3.75
N PRO A 24 16.89 -1.43 3.06
CA PRO A 24 17.07 -0.04 3.44
C PRO A 24 15.76 0.75 3.52
N TYR A 25 14.73 0.36 2.76
CA TYR A 25 13.40 0.97 2.82
C TYR A 25 12.59 0.49 4.02
N ALA A 26 12.74 -0.78 4.44
CA ALA A 26 12.04 -1.36 5.57
C ALA A 26 12.53 -0.86 6.94
N GLY A 27 13.61 -0.09 7.01
CA GLY A 27 14.15 0.49 8.25
C GLY A 27 13.90 1.99 8.45
N GLY A 28 13.10 2.62 7.58
CA GLY A 28 12.68 4.02 7.74
C GLY A 28 12.98 4.95 6.57
N LYS A 29 13.59 4.46 5.48
CA LYS A 29 13.68 5.24 4.22
C LYS A 29 12.48 5.02 3.30
N GLY A 30 11.73 3.94 3.47
CA GLY A 30 10.53 3.66 2.71
C GLY A 30 9.36 4.52 3.19
N ASN A 31 8.55 5.01 2.27
CA ASN A 31 7.28 5.66 2.56
C ASN A 31 6.15 4.81 1.98
N SER A 32 5.07 4.63 2.74
CA SER A 32 3.84 4.05 2.20
C SER A 32 3.14 5.10 1.33
N ILE A 33 3.34 5.02 0.01
CA ILE A 33 2.66 5.86 -0.97
C ILE A 33 1.37 5.16 -1.38
N ARG A 34 0.23 5.84 -1.22
CA ARG A 34 -1.10 5.32 -1.57
C ARG A 34 -1.94 6.45 -2.14
N TYR A 35 -2.96 6.11 -2.91
CA TYR A 35 -4.00 7.04 -3.39
C TYR A 35 -3.47 8.21 -4.24
N LEU A 36 -2.52 7.92 -5.14
CA LEU A 36 -1.96 8.96 -6.02
C LEU A 36 -3.00 9.56 -6.98
N SER A 37 -4.03 8.80 -7.34
CA SER A 37 -5.14 9.26 -8.18
C SER A 37 -6.26 8.23 -8.21
N VAL A 38 -7.49 8.69 -8.42
CA VAL A 38 -8.67 7.84 -8.67
C VAL A 38 -9.29 8.27 -9.98
N ALA A 39 -9.56 7.32 -10.88
CA ALA A 39 -10.28 7.58 -12.12
C ALA A 39 -11.78 7.65 -11.83
N PRO A 40 -12.49 8.73 -12.19
CA PRO A 40 -13.94 8.78 -12.08
C PRO A 40 -14.57 7.70 -12.95
N ARG A 41 -15.35 6.82 -12.35
CA ARG A 41 -15.97 5.67 -13.04
C ARG A 41 -17.42 5.43 -12.60
N THR A 42 -18.13 4.62 -13.37
CA THR A 42 -19.45 4.06 -13.02
C THR A 42 -19.28 2.76 -12.21
N ASN A 43 -20.39 2.20 -11.70
CA ASN A 43 -20.34 1.02 -10.83
C ASN A 43 -19.94 -0.27 -11.58
N ASP A 44 -20.07 -0.27 -12.91
CA ASP A 44 -19.59 -1.31 -13.84
C ASP A 44 -18.11 -1.12 -14.24
N MET A 45 -17.38 -0.25 -13.54
CA MET A 45 -15.94 -0.01 -13.72
C MET A 45 -15.53 0.81 -14.95
N LYS A 46 -16.49 1.29 -15.76
CA LYS A 46 -16.18 2.12 -16.93
C LYS A 46 -15.75 3.54 -16.53
N VAL A 47 -14.65 4.02 -17.10
CA VAL A 47 -14.13 5.38 -16.86
C VAL A 47 -15.04 6.41 -17.54
N LYS A 48 -15.42 7.46 -16.81
CA LYS A 48 -16.28 8.54 -17.31
C LYS A 48 -15.53 9.38 -18.36
N GLY A 49 -16.18 9.65 -19.49
CA GLY A 49 -15.65 10.53 -20.54
C GLY A 49 -14.63 9.90 -21.50
N ILE A 50 -14.32 8.62 -21.36
CA ILE A 50 -13.43 7.88 -22.27
C ILE A 50 -14.13 6.62 -22.75
N GLU A 51 -14.20 6.42 -24.06
CA GLU A 51 -14.78 5.22 -24.63
C GLU A 51 -13.87 4.01 -24.45
N ASN A 52 -14.49 2.86 -24.19
CA ASN A 52 -13.82 1.56 -24.07
C ASN A 52 -12.66 1.51 -23.06
N LEU A 53 -12.70 2.34 -22.01
CA LEU A 53 -11.74 2.30 -20.91
C LEU A 53 -12.42 1.91 -19.60
N PHE A 54 -11.87 0.91 -18.93
CA PHE A 54 -12.28 0.45 -17.61
C PHE A 54 -11.10 0.57 -16.65
N CYS A 55 -11.36 0.80 -15.36
CA CYS A 55 -10.32 0.85 -14.33
C CYS A 55 -10.64 -0.12 -13.19
N CYS A 56 -9.61 -0.67 -12.55
CA CYS A 56 -9.72 -1.58 -11.40
C CYS A 56 -8.76 -1.18 -10.28
N GLY A 57 -8.76 -1.95 -9.20
CA GLY A 57 -7.91 -1.76 -8.02
C GLY A 57 -7.94 -0.37 -7.43
N GLU A 58 -6.78 0.11 -6.96
CA GLU A 58 -6.64 1.43 -6.32
C GLU A 58 -6.97 2.59 -7.27
N LYS A 59 -6.97 2.36 -8.60
CA LYS A 59 -7.36 3.38 -9.58
C LYS A 59 -8.88 3.56 -9.62
N SER A 60 -9.63 2.55 -9.19
CA SER A 60 -11.09 2.53 -9.21
C SER A 60 -11.74 3.03 -7.92
N GLY A 61 -10.94 3.32 -6.88
CA GLY A 61 -11.39 3.81 -5.58
C GLY A 61 -10.29 3.72 -4.52
N LEU A 62 -10.59 4.14 -3.28
CA LEU A 62 -9.63 4.13 -2.16
C LEU A 62 -9.52 2.76 -1.48
N PHE A 63 -9.41 1.71 -2.28
CA PHE A 63 -9.21 0.35 -1.79
C PHE A 63 -7.72 0.11 -1.59
N VAL A 64 -7.35 -0.67 -0.57
CA VAL A 64 -5.97 -1.14 -0.44
C VAL A 64 -5.94 -2.58 0.02
N GLY A 65 -5.42 -3.43 -0.84
CA GLY A 65 -5.31 -4.85 -0.59
C GLY A 65 -5.23 -5.62 -1.91
N HIS A 66 -4.58 -6.77 -1.87
CA HIS A 66 -4.43 -7.63 -3.04
C HIS A 66 -5.78 -8.18 -3.54
N THR A 67 -6.73 -8.39 -2.64
CA THR A 67 -8.05 -8.95 -2.96
C THR A 67 -8.93 -7.97 -3.74
N ASP A 68 -8.81 -6.67 -3.43
CA ASP A 68 -9.62 -5.60 -4.03
C ASP A 68 -8.91 -4.94 -5.23
N ALA A 69 -7.68 -5.38 -5.54
CA ALA A 69 -6.84 -4.88 -6.64
C ALA A 69 -7.32 -5.37 -8.01
#